data_AF-A0A1V5Z4E5-F1
#
_entry.id   AF-A0A1V5Z4E5-F1
#
_cell.length_a   1.000
_cell.length_b   1.000
_cell.length_c   1.000
_cell.angle_alpha   90.00
_cell.angle_beta   90.00
_cell.angle_gamma   90.00
#
_symmetry.space_group_name_H-M   'P 1'
#
loop_
_entity.id
_entity.type
_entity.pdbx_description
1 polymer ?
#
loop_
_entity_poly.entity_id
_entity_poly.type
_entity_poly.pdbx_seq_one_letter_code
_entity_poly.pdbx_strand_id
1 'polypeptide(L)'
;MDPHAIAVTGHSRGGKAALLAGATDERVALTAPNGSGCGGAGCYRWQGPKSETMAIIRGPFEFWFGPDLWQWIGREHEMPFDQHFLKAACAPRAMLSTEGLGDLWANPEGTWQTYLAAREVFRFLGVEDNIGIHFREGGHEHGIADWTALLDFAQWKFRGYPLPYRFDTSPFTDLPKAYSWTCPAA
;
A
#
# COMPACT_ATOMS: atom_id res chain seq x y z
N MET A 1 22.63 5.95 -14.01
CA MET A 1 21.29 5.92 -13.41
C MET A 1 20.41 6.91 -14.14
N ASP A 2 19.15 6.55 -14.39
CA ASP A 2 18.12 7.44 -14.94
C ASP A 2 17.34 8.06 -13.75
N PRO A 3 17.46 9.38 -13.51
CA PRO A 3 16.82 10.02 -12.36
C PRO A 3 15.29 10.06 -12.45
N HIS A 4 14.70 9.78 -13.62
CA HIS A 4 13.25 9.74 -13.82
C HIS A 4 12.66 8.32 -13.65
N ALA A 5 13.50 7.32 -13.39
CA ALA A 5 13.09 5.91 -13.25
C ALA A 5 13.59 5.30 -11.93
N ILE A 6 13.54 6.08 -10.84
CA ILE A 6 13.91 5.62 -9.50
C ILE A 6 12.72 4.86 -8.89
N ALA A 7 12.94 3.59 -8.55
CA ALA A 7 11.97 2.78 -7.81
C ALA A 7 12.50 2.47 -6.40
N VAL A 8 11.62 2.51 -5.39
CA VAL A 8 11.94 2.07 -4.03
C VAL A 8 11.00 0.94 -3.62
N THR A 9 11.58 -0.11 -3.03
CA THR A 9 10.83 -1.25 -2.53
C THR A 9 11.45 -1.74 -1.22
N GLY A 10 10.68 -2.50 -0.46
CA GLY A 10 11.13 -3.16 0.75
C GLY A 10 10.04 -4.10 1.26
N HIS A 11 10.44 -5.09 2.04
CA HIS A 11 9.55 -6.08 2.63
C HIS A 11 9.31 -5.79 4.11
N SER A 12 8.09 -6.02 4.60
CA SER A 12 7.77 -5.92 6.03
C SER A 12 8.10 -4.51 6.56
N ARG A 13 8.97 -4.40 7.57
CA ARG A 13 9.53 -3.11 8.05
C ARG A 13 10.12 -2.25 6.94
N GLY A 14 10.85 -2.85 6.01
CA GLY A 14 11.41 -2.17 4.86
C GLY A 14 10.33 -1.65 3.92
N GLY A 15 9.18 -2.34 3.84
CA GLY A 15 8.01 -1.89 3.09
C GLY A 15 7.36 -0.66 3.70
N LYS A 16 7.25 -0.60 5.04
CA LYS A 16 6.78 0.61 5.75
C LYS A 16 7.69 1.80 5.43
N ALA A 17 9.00 1.61 5.52
CA ALA A 17 9.98 2.65 5.17
C ALA A 17 9.95 3.05 3.69
N ALA A 18 9.79 2.08 2.76
CA ALA A 18 9.69 2.35 1.34
C ALA A 18 8.43 3.18 1.00
N LEU A 19 7.30 2.89 1.63
CA LEU A 19 6.09 3.69 1.47
C LEU A 19 6.29 5.12 1.97
N LEU A 20 6.89 5.30 3.16
CA LEU A 20 7.19 6.62 3.68
C LEU A 20 8.15 7.40 2.77
N ALA A 21 9.20 6.75 2.28
CA ALA A 21 10.16 7.35 1.34
C ALA A 21 9.46 7.80 0.05
N GLY A 22 8.61 6.95 -0.52
CA GLY A 22 7.80 7.29 -1.68
C GLY A 22 6.88 8.48 -1.45
N ALA A 23 6.20 8.52 -0.30
CA ALA A 23 5.28 9.60 0.06
C ALA A 23 5.99 10.95 0.33
N THR A 24 7.28 10.93 0.72
CA THR A 24 8.01 12.13 1.17
C THR A 24 9.11 12.61 0.22
N ASP A 25 9.50 11.79 -0.76
CA ASP A 25 10.49 12.15 -1.77
C ASP A 25 9.88 12.06 -3.17
N GLU A 26 9.63 13.22 -3.78
CA GLU A 26 8.99 13.34 -5.10
C GLU A 26 9.87 12.79 -6.24
N ARG A 27 11.15 12.51 -6.01
CA ARG A 27 12.05 11.92 -7.02
C ARG A 27 11.81 10.42 -7.22
N VAL A 28 11.12 9.77 -6.28
CA VAL A 28 10.76 8.36 -6.38
C VAL A 28 9.64 8.21 -7.40
N ALA A 29 9.97 7.70 -8.59
CA ALA A 29 9.02 7.52 -9.69
C ALA A 29 8.10 6.30 -9.49
N LEU A 30 8.55 5.27 -8.76
CA LEU A 30 7.76 4.10 -8.37
C LEU A 30 7.96 3.73 -6.90
N THR A 31 6.88 3.71 -6.13
CA THR A 31 6.87 3.27 -4.73
C THR A 31 6.24 1.89 -4.62
N ALA A 32 7.00 0.89 -4.16
CA ALA A 32 6.57 -0.50 -4.15
C ALA A 32 6.74 -1.22 -2.80
N PRO A 33 5.91 -0.90 -1.78
CA PRO A 33 5.94 -1.62 -0.51
C PRO A 33 5.42 -3.05 -0.67
N ASN A 34 6.10 -4.01 -0.04
CA ASN A 34 5.71 -5.41 -0.02
C ASN A 34 5.42 -5.89 1.42
N GLY A 35 4.30 -6.56 1.64
CA GLY A 35 3.96 -7.21 2.91
C GLY A 35 4.08 -6.27 4.12
N SER A 36 3.72 -4.99 3.94
CA SER A 36 4.16 -3.92 4.85
C SER A 36 3.26 -3.71 6.06
N GLY A 37 2.00 -4.14 6.03
CA GLY A 37 1.11 -4.20 7.20
C GLY A 37 0.88 -2.88 7.95
N CYS A 38 0.71 -2.97 9.27
CA CYS A 38 0.35 -1.87 10.16
C CYS A 38 1.40 -0.73 10.12
N GLY A 39 0.97 0.50 9.83
CA GLY A 39 1.89 1.63 9.65
C GLY A 39 2.70 1.59 8.36
N GLY A 40 2.34 0.69 7.44
CA GLY A 40 2.71 0.68 6.04
C GLY A 40 1.45 0.70 5.17
N ALA A 41 1.25 -0.32 4.35
CA ALA A 41 0.13 -0.36 3.42
C ALA A 41 -1.21 -0.79 4.05
N GLY A 42 -1.20 -1.43 5.23
CA GLY A 42 -2.41 -1.97 5.87
C GLY A 42 -3.27 -0.90 6.53
N CYS A 43 -4.60 -1.06 6.46
CA CYS A 43 -5.56 -0.14 7.07
C CYS A 43 -5.46 -0.17 8.60
N TYR A 44 -5.55 0.99 9.26
CA TYR A 44 -5.74 1.06 10.71
C TYR A 44 -7.18 0.74 11.10
N ARG A 45 -8.17 1.23 10.36
CA ARG A 45 -9.60 1.03 10.65
C ARG A 45 -10.16 -0.33 10.27
N TRP A 46 -9.57 -1.00 9.27
CA TRP A 46 -9.98 -2.34 8.84
C TRP A 46 -8.91 -3.35 9.24
N GLN A 47 -9.23 -4.19 10.22
CA GLN A 47 -8.35 -5.25 10.70
C GLN A 47 -8.91 -6.60 10.25
N GLY A 48 -8.23 -7.25 9.30
CA GLY A 48 -8.53 -8.63 8.93
C GLY A 48 -8.16 -9.62 10.05
N PRO A 49 -8.43 -10.92 9.86
CA PRO A 49 -8.09 -11.93 10.86
C PRO A 49 -6.60 -11.91 11.20
N LYS A 50 -6.25 -11.93 12.49
CA LYS A 50 -4.86 -12.03 13.00
C LYS A 50 -3.91 -10.89 12.58
N SER A 51 -4.45 -9.74 12.16
CA SER A 51 -3.63 -8.61 11.74
C SER A 51 -2.82 -7.99 12.88
N GLU A 52 -1.65 -7.44 12.53
CA GLU A 52 -0.88 -6.55 13.39
C GLU A 52 -1.67 -5.27 13.66
N THR A 53 -1.86 -4.92 14.93
CA THR A 53 -2.55 -3.68 15.32
C THR A 53 -1.56 -2.61 15.79
N MET A 54 -2.02 -1.36 15.91
CA MET A 54 -1.23 -0.28 16.52
C MET A 54 -0.79 -0.60 17.95
N ALA A 55 -1.63 -1.32 18.72
CA ALA A 55 -1.29 -1.75 20.07
C ALA A 55 -0.12 -2.76 20.07
N ILE A 56 -0.14 -3.70 19.13
CA ILE A 56 0.91 -4.72 18.98
C ILE A 56 2.22 -4.07 18.53
N ILE A 57 2.18 -3.23 17.49
CA ILE A 57 3.39 -2.65 16.90
C ILE A 57 4.08 -1.68 17.87
N ARG A 58 3.31 -0.98 18.72
CA ARG A 58 3.86 -0.02 19.69
C ARG A 58 4.90 -0.65 20.61
N GLY A 59 4.66 -1.86 21.12
CA GLY A 59 5.53 -2.49 22.12
C GLY A 59 6.99 -2.62 21.65
N PRO A 60 7.28 -3.43 20.62
CA PRO A 60 8.64 -3.64 20.14
C PRO A 60 9.15 -2.50 19.24
N PHE A 61 8.26 -1.66 18.68
CA PHE A 61 8.60 -0.78 17.55
C PHE A 61 8.10 0.67 17.69
N GLU A 62 7.91 1.16 18.92
CA GLU A 62 7.45 2.53 19.21
C GLU A 62 8.24 3.61 18.45
N PHE A 63 9.55 3.41 18.32
CA PHE A 63 10.48 4.37 17.72
C PHE A 63 10.36 4.56 16.20
N TRP A 64 9.52 3.79 15.50
CA TRP A 64 9.28 4.02 14.06
C TRP A 64 8.28 5.13 13.78
N PHE A 65 7.48 5.51 14.78
CA PHE A 65 6.34 6.41 14.59
C PHE A 65 6.45 7.61 15.51
N GLY A 66 5.76 8.70 15.14
CA GLY A 66 5.59 9.84 16.02
C GLY A 66 4.82 9.43 17.29
N PRO A 67 5.17 9.97 18.48
CA PRO A 67 4.56 9.58 19.75
C PRO A 67 3.05 9.83 19.80
N ASP A 68 2.57 10.82 19.04
CA ASP A 68 1.15 11.18 18.94
C ASP A 68 0.30 10.10 18.27
N LEU A 69 0.89 9.14 17.54
CA LEU A 69 0.13 8.03 16.96
C LEU A 69 -0.54 7.18 18.06
N TRP A 70 0.10 7.07 19.24
CA TRP A 70 -0.32 6.15 20.29
C TRP A 70 -1.58 6.58 21.04
N GLN A 71 -1.97 7.85 20.93
CA GLN A 71 -3.24 8.33 21.50
C GLN A 71 -4.48 7.72 20.81
N TRP A 72 -4.28 7.14 19.62
CA TRP A 72 -5.34 6.56 18.79
C TRP A 72 -5.50 5.05 18.96
N ILE A 73 -4.69 4.39 19.78
CA ILE A 73 -4.85 2.96 20.07
C ILE A 73 -6.23 2.73 20.68
N GLY A 74 -7.04 1.86 20.06
CA GLY A 74 -8.44 1.60 20.43
C GLY A 74 -9.44 2.67 19.99
N ARG A 75 -8.97 3.70 19.26
CA ARG A 75 -9.75 4.82 18.72
C ARG A 75 -9.42 5.06 17.24
N GLU A 76 -8.97 4.02 16.54
CA GLU A 76 -8.50 4.12 15.15
C GLU A 76 -9.59 4.65 14.20
N HIS A 77 -10.87 4.36 14.49
CA HIS A 77 -12.02 4.90 13.74
C HIS A 77 -12.21 6.41 13.88
N GLU A 78 -11.72 7.02 14.95
CA GLU A 78 -11.82 8.46 15.23
C GLU A 78 -10.67 9.27 14.61
N MET A 79 -9.62 8.61 14.10
CA MET A 79 -8.48 9.30 13.49
C MET A 79 -8.95 10.21 12.34
N PRO A 80 -8.28 11.33 12.06
CA PRO A 80 -8.56 12.13 10.87
C PRO A 80 -7.85 11.62 9.60
N PHE A 81 -7.09 10.53 9.71
CA PHE A 81 -6.35 9.91 8.60
C PHE A 81 -6.31 8.38 8.71
N ASP A 82 -5.95 7.69 7.61
CA ASP A 82 -5.56 6.27 7.57
C ASP A 82 -4.35 6.10 6.62
N GLN A 83 -3.84 4.87 6.47
CA GLN A 83 -2.70 4.57 5.60
C GLN A 83 -2.96 4.81 4.10
N HIS A 84 -4.22 4.93 3.65
CA HIS A 84 -4.51 5.36 2.27
C HIS A 84 -4.00 6.78 1.97
N PHE A 85 -3.81 7.64 2.97
CA PHE A 85 -3.21 8.97 2.78
C PHE A 85 -1.76 8.89 2.33
N LEU A 86 -0.96 8.00 2.90
CA LEU A 86 0.43 7.79 2.45
C LEU A 86 0.49 7.26 1.03
N LYS A 87 -0.43 6.34 0.68
CA LYS A 87 -0.57 5.87 -0.71
C LYS A 87 -0.94 7.01 -1.66
N ALA A 88 -1.91 7.84 -1.26
CA ALA A 88 -2.37 8.98 -2.05
C ALA A 88 -1.28 10.05 -2.24
N ALA A 89 -0.40 10.25 -1.26
CA ALA A 89 0.75 11.16 -1.36
C ALA A 89 1.79 10.74 -2.42
N CYS A 90 1.75 9.48 -2.87
CA CYS A 90 2.55 9.05 -4.01
C CYS A 90 1.99 9.60 -5.34
N ALA A 91 0.71 9.95 -5.43
CA ALA A 91 0.11 10.43 -6.67
C ALA A 91 0.77 11.75 -7.13
N PRO A 92 0.92 11.98 -8.45
CA PRO A 92 0.52 11.12 -9.56
C PRO A 92 1.57 10.04 -9.93
N ARG A 93 2.66 9.89 -9.15
CA ARG A 93 3.74 8.93 -9.40
C ARG A 93 3.26 7.50 -9.20
N ALA A 94 3.99 6.55 -9.77
CA ALA A 94 3.56 5.17 -9.79
C ALA A 94 3.65 4.54 -8.39
N MET A 95 2.68 3.69 -8.06
CA MET A 95 2.66 2.96 -6.80
C MET A 95 2.16 1.53 -7.00
N LEU A 96 2.83 0.55 -6.40
CA LEU A 96 2.43 -0.85 -6.44
C LEU A 96 2.48 -1.46 -5.04
N SER A 97 1.36 -1.94 -4.50
CA SER A 97 1.40 -2.79 -3.29
C SER A 97 1.52 -4.26 -3.71
N THR A 98 2.42 -5.03 -3.10
CA THR A 98 2.50 -6.49 -3.31
C THR A 98 2.32 -7.23 -1.99
N GLU A 99 1.40 -8.19 -1.93
CA GLU A 99 0.97 -8.80 -0.67
C GLU A 99 0.79 -10.32 -0.81
N GLY A 100 1.08 -11.07 0.27
CA GLY A 100 0.81 -12.50 0.38
C GLY A 100 -0.55 -12.76 1.05
N LEU A 101 -1.41 -13.59 0.45
CA LEU A 101 -2.74 -13.88 1.00
C LEU A 101 -2.72 -14.63 2.32
N GLY A 102 -1.69 -15.44 2.55
CA GLY A 102 -1.45 -16.12 3.83
C GLY A 102 -0.74 -15.25 4.87
N ASP A 103 -0.27 -14.05 4.52
CA ASP A 103 0.35 -13.10 5.43
C ASP A 103 -0.69 -12.27 6.18
N LEU A 104 -1.53 -12.97 6.95
CA LEU A 104 -2.64 -12.38 7.70
C LEU A 104 -2.17 -11.28 8.67
N TRP A 105 -0.95 -11.39 9.20
CA TRP A 105 -0.35 -10.38 10.08
C TRP A 105 -0.17 -9.03 9.35
N ALA A 106 0.24 -9.05 8.07
CA ALA A 106 0.35 -7.86 7.25
C ALA A 106 -0.99 -7.31 6.74
N ASN A 107 -2.12 -7.89 7.15
CA ASN A 107 -3.46 -7.38 6.90
C ASN A 107 -3.78 -7.18 5.39
N PRO A 108 -3.79 -8.25 4.57
CA PRO A 108 -3.98 -8.15 3.12
C PRO A 108 -5.36 -7.57 2.77
N GLU A 109 -6.40 -7.86 3.56
CA GLU A 109 -7.72 -7.21 3.44
C GLU A 109 -7.64 -5.70 3.67
N GLY A 110 -6.97 -5.27 4.75
CA GLY A 110 -6.77 -3.86 5.04
C GLY A 110 -5.94 -3.15 3.95
N THR A 111 -4.94 -3.82 3.39
CA THR A 111 -4.15 -3.27 2.28
C THR A 111 -4.98 -3.08 1.01
N TRP A 112 -5.95 -3.96 0.76
CA TRP A 112 -6.94 -3.77 -0.31
C TRP A 112 -7.85 -2.56 -0.04
N GLN A 113 -8.32 -2.38 1.20
CA GLN A 113 -9.13 -1.20 1.57
C GLN A 113 -8.38 0.11 1.32
N THR A 114 -7.11 0.19 1.74
CA THR A 114 -6.31 1.40 1.54
C THR A 114 -5.94 1.62 0.08
N TYR A 115 -5.73 0.56 -0.70
CA TYR A 115 -5.56 0.64 -2.14
C TYR A 115 -6.80 1.22 -2.81
N LEU A 116 -7.99 0.68 -2.52
CA LEU A 116 -9.24 1.17 -3.09
C LEU A 116 -9.47 2.65 -2.76
N ALA A 117 -9.26 3.06 -1.52
CA ALA A 117 -9.42 4.46 -1.12
C ALA A 117 -8.39 5.37 -1.83
N ALA A 118 -7.12 4.98 -1.88
CA ALA A 118 -6.09 5.76 -2.58
C ALA A 118 -6.36 5.85 -4.09
N ARG A 119 -6.87 4.78 -4.70
CA ARG A 119 -7.24 4.75 -6.12
C ARG A 119 -8.26 5.82 -6.51
N GLU A 120 -9.16 6.20 -5.61
CA GLU A 120 -10.08 7.33 -5.85
C GLU A 120 -9.32 8.65 -6.05
N VAL A 121 -8.22 8.88 -5.33
CA VAL A 121 -7.36 10.07 -5.51
C VAL A 121 -6.64 10.01 -6.86
N PHE A 122 -6.10 8.85 -7.21
CA PHE A 122 -5.47 8.65 -8.52
C PHE A 122 -6.49 8.85 -9.67
N ARG A 123 -7.73 8.39 -9.50
CA ARG A 123 -8.83 8.63 -10.47
C ARG A 123 -9.16 10.11 -10.59
N PHE A 124 -9.27 10.83 -9.46
CA PHE A 124 -9.51 12.27 -9.45
C PHE A 124 -8.43 13.03 -10.24
N LEU A 125 -7.17 12.58 -10.17
CA LEU A 125 -6.05 13.18 -10.90
C LEU A 125 -5.91 12.69 -12.35
N GLY A 126 -6.83 11.84 -12.85
CA GLY A 126 -6.79 11.30 -14.21
C GLY A 126 -5.68 10.28 -14.45
N VAL A 127 -5.11 9.70 -13.39
CA VAL A 127 -3.99 8.75 -13.42
C VAL A 127 -4.34 7.46 -12.67
N GLU A 128 -5.59 7.00 -12.77
CA GLU A 128 -6.09 5.82 -12.05
C GLU A 128 -5.19 4.59 -12.21
N ASP A 129 -4.64 4.40 -13.40
CA ASP A 129 -3.75 3.29 -13.73
C ASP A 129 -2.37 3.38 -13.04
N ASN A 130 -1.98 4.52 -12.45
CA ASN A 130 -0.69 4.70 -11.79
C ASN A 130 -0.60 4.07 -10.39
N ILE A 131 -1.71 3.58 -9.85
CA ILE A 131 -1.71 2.78 -8.63
C ILE A 131 -2.13 1.34 -8.95
N GLY A 132 -1.38 0.39 -8.43
CA GLY A 132 -1.64 -1.03 -8.56
C GLY A 132 -1.54 -1.78 -7.24
N ILE A 133 -2.13 -2.96 -7.23
CA ILE A 133 -1.98 -3.97 -6.18
C ILE A 133 -1.87 -5.36 -6.80
N HIS A 134 -1.01 -6.18 -6.23
CA HIS A 134 -0.82 -7.58 -6.62
C HIS A 134 -0.89 -8.46 -5.39
N PHE A 135 -1.65 -9.55 -5.49
CA PHE A 135 -1.72 -10.58 -4.47
C PHE A 135 -1.18 -11.89 -5.02
N ARG A 136 -0.49 -12.63 -4.15
CA ARG A 136 -0.05 -13.99 -4.42
C ARG A 136 -0.41 -14.91 -3.26
N GLU A 137 -0.48 -16.21 -3.55
CA GLU A 137 -0.49 -17.23 -2.51
C GLU A 137 0.83 -17.22 -1.72
N GLY A 138 0.80 -17.72 -0.48
CA GLY A 138 1.97 -17.80 0.40
C GLY A 138 1.93 -16.84 1.58
N GLY A 139 3.00 -16.82 2.36
CA GLY A 139 3.08 -16.12 3.65
C GLY A 139 3.94 -14.86 3.59
N HIS A 140 4.61 -14.58 4.71
CA HIS A 140 5.45 -13.40 4.92
C HIS A 140 6.82 -13.56 4.24
N GLU A 141 6.83 -13.49 2.91
CA GLU A 141 8.04 -13.47 2.10
C GLU A 141 8.00 -12.39 1.01
N HIS A 142 9.16 -12.07 0.44
CA HIS A 142 9.28 -11.24 -0.75
C HIS A 142 9.87 -12.09 -1.88
N GLY A 143 8.98 -12.80 -2.56
CA GLY A 143 9.32 -13.90 -3.46
C GLY A 143 9.44 -13.49 -4.92
N ILE A 144 9.70 -14.47 -5.79
CA ILE A 144 9.84 -14.26 -7.24
C ILE A 144 8.58 -13.63 -7.84
N ALA A 145 7.39 -14.06 -7.42
CA ALA A 145 6.13 -13.49 -7.91
C ALA A 145 6.00 -11.98 -7.62
N ASP A 146 6.41 -11.53 -6.43
CA ASP A 146 6.40 -10.11 -6.08
C ASP A 146 7.41 -9.31 -6.91
N TRP A 147 8.61 -9.86 -7.11
CA TRP A 147 9.64 -9.24 -7.94
C TRP A 147 9.23 -9.17 -9.40
N THR A 148 8.60 -10.22 -9.93
CA THR A 148 8.03 -10.22 -11.29
C THR A 148 6.96 -9.15 -11.41
N ALA A 149 6.01 -9.08 -10.47
CA ALA A 149 5.00 -8.03 -10.42
C ALA A 149 5.61 -6.61 -10.40
N LEU A 150 6.62 -6.38 -9.57
CA LEU A 150 7.35 -5.11 -9.50
C LEU A 150 8.01 -4.76 -10.84
N LEU A 151 8.74 -5.71 -11.44
CA LEU A 151 9.46 -5.48 -12.68
C LEU A 151 8.52 -5.27 -13.87
N ASP A 152 7.42 -6.02 -13.95
CA ASP A 152 6.39 -5.85 -14.98
C ASP A 152 5.73 -4.47 -14.88
N PHE A 153 5.36 -4.05 -13.66
CA PHE A 153 4.77 -2.74 -13.42
C PHE A 153 5.77 -1.61 -13.75
N ALA A 154 7.04 -1.76 -13.37
CA ALA A 154 8.09 -0.79 -13.68
C ALA A 154 8.34 -0.68 -15.19
N GLN A 155 8.38 -1.80 -15.92
CA GLN A 155 8.53 -1.81 -17.38
C GLN A 155 7.34 -1.14 -18.06
N TRP A 156 6.12 -1.39 -17.59
CA TRP A 156 4.94 -0.70 -18.08
C TRP A 156 5.01 0.81 -17.83
N LYS A 157 5.29 1.24 -16.59
CA LYS A 157 5.27 2.67 -16.23
C LYS A 157 6.43 3.48 -16.80
N PHE A 158 7.60 2.88 -16.90
CA PHE A 158 8.79 3.61 -17.34
C PHE A 158 9.07 3.45 -18.83
N ARG A 159 8.58 2.38 -19.47
CA ARG A 159 8.94 2.01 -20.86
C ARG A 159 7.74 1.68 -21.74
N GLY A 160 6.50 1.66 -21.22
CA GLY A 160 5.29 1.43 -22.00
C GLY A 160 5.13 -0.01 -22.48
N TYR A 161 5.78 -0.98 -21.84
CA TYR A 161 5.64 -2.38 -22.21
C TYR A 161 4.22 -2.89 -21.87
N PRO A 162 3.65 -3.79 -22.68
CA PRO A 162 2.33 -4.33 -22.43
C PRO A 162 2.32 -5.16 -21.14
N LEU A 163 1.23 -5.06 -20.39
CA LEU A 163 1.06 -5.83 -19.17
C LEU A 163 0.61 -7.27 -19.45
N PRO A 164 1.21 -8.29 -18.81
CA PRO A 164 0.77 -9.66 -18.91
C PRO A 164 -0.52 -9.95 -18.13
N TYR A 165 -0.86 -9.13 -17.13
CA TYR A 165 -2.05 -9.26 -16.28
C TYR A 165 -2.42 -7.92 -15.61
N ARG A 166 -3.56 -7.89 -14.91
CA ARG A 166 -4.08 -6.70 -14.22
C ARG A 166 -3.49 -6.53 -12.82
N PHE A 167 -3.32 -5.27 -12.40
CA PHE A 167 -2.87 -4.88 -11.05
C PHE A 167 -4.02 -4.28 -10.21
N ASP A 168 -5.25 -4.72 -10.43
CA ASP A 168 -6.43 -4.25 -9.70
C ASP A 168 -7.41 -5.37 -9.36
N THR A 169 -6.95 -6.62 -9.37
CA THR A 169 -7.77 -7.79 -9.11
C THR A 169 -7.96 -8.00 -7.61
N SER A 170 -9.22 -8.01 -7.16
CA SER A 170 -9.56 -8.39 -5.77
C SER A 170 -9.46 -9.91 -5.61
N PRO A 171 -8.73 -10.40 -4.60
CA PRO A 171 -8.80 -11.80 -4.18
C PRO A 171 -9.93 -12.04 -3.16
N PHE A 172 -10.57 -10.98 -2.66
CA PHE A 172 -11.60 -11.04 -1.63
C PHE A 172 -12.99 -10.98 -2.24
N THR A 173 -13.83 -11.96 -1.89
CA THR A 173 -15.24 -12.00 -2.25
C THR A 173 -16.06 -11.22 -1.22
N ASP A 174 -16.91 -10.30 -1.67
CA ASP A 174 -17.88 -9.57 -0.83
C ASP A 174 -17.32 -8.73 0.32
N LEU A 175 -16.06 -8.29 0.23
CA LEU A 175 -15.46 -7.42 1.23
C LEU A 175 -16.02 -5.98 1.12
N PRO A 176 -16.80 -5.48 2.10
CA PRO A 176 -17.38 -4.14 2.02
C PRO A 176 -16.29 -3.07 2.11
N LYS A 177 -16.52 -1.89 1.53
CA LYS A 177 -15.58 -0.77 1.64
C LYS A 177 -15.54 -0.23 3.07
N ALA A 178 -14.34 0.04 3.57
CA ALA A 178 -14.11 0.70 4.86
C ALA A 178 -14.39 2.22 4.83
N TYR A 179 -14.82 2.75 3.68
CA TYR A 179 -15.09 4.17 3.44
C TYR A 179 -16.31 4.33 2.52
N SER A 180 -17.00 5.47 2.62
CA SER A 180 -18.26 5.74 1.90
C SER A 180 -18.16 6.77 0.78
N TRP A 181 -17.02 7.44 0.64
CA TRP A 181 -16.81 8.49 -0.35
C TRP A 181 -16.27 7.90 -1.67
N THR A 182 -16.38 8.67 -2.74
CA THR A 182 -15.78 8.39 -4.05
C THR A 182 -15.13 9.66 -4.58
N CYS A 183 -14.27 9.55 -5.58
CA CYS A 183 -13.79 10.73 -6.29
C CYS A 183 -14.98 11.57 -6.81
N PRO A 184 -14.90 12.91 -6.78
CA PRO A 184 -15.91 13.77 -7.38
C PRO A 184 -16.08 13.46 -8.87
N ALA A 185 -17.29 13.67 -9.40
CA ALA A 185 -17.51 13.65 -10.84
C ALA A 185 -16.71 14.79 -11.50
N ALA A 186 -16.16 14.51 -12.69
CA ALA A 186 -15.46 15.48 -13.51
C ALA A 186 -16.40 16.57 -14.05
#